data_AF-A0A7Y5VAL4-F1
#
_entry.id   AF-A0A7Y5VAL4-F1
#
_cell.length_a   1.000
_cell.length_b   1.000
_cell.length_c   1.000
_cell.angle_alpha   90.00
_cell.angle_beta   90.00
_cell.angle_gamma   90.00
#
_symmetry.space_group_name_H-M   'P 1'
#
loop_
_entity.id
_entity.type
_entity.pdbx_description
1 polymer ?
#
loop_
_entity_poly.entity_id
_entity_poly.type
_entity_poly.pdbx_seq_one_letter_code
_entity_poly.pdbx_strand_id
1 'polypeptide(L)'
;MQRVEGTIRPEGGVSGSGSVFAIENNGDNALATLRYQLKSADFQVAEDAFSAGKRSFPRGSYIVRGISSGELDRAAKELGVPVIALGAAPPVKTHPARAARVAIMHDWISTQTEGWWRMAFDFNRIPYDYISTQDLSKESNLNAKYDVIIFPPAGGSNQQIIEGLPMWRNPMPWKKTELTPNLGNTDETDDIRPGMGWNGLAALQQFVANGGVLITAENTADFAVQLGMANGVSVNTVPRLRVVGSLLRSKLVDDASPIVYGVSDNMAIYSDEGSSFNVSALKYGGRGSRFGGTESRATGRGTADDPDVVQGRPPLDTAFMPENLPKSERWELAPLTIEQLRSPINIIPPDQRPRVALRFGDQKDLLVSGLLDGGGDIAQRPIVVDVPLQKGHVVLFASNPMWRGETLGSYALVFNTILNWDNLNAGRKLDAR
;
A
#
# COMPACT_ATOMS: atom_id res chain seq x y z
N MET A 1 -19.13 35.54 -12.64
CA MET A 1 -17.90 34.75 -12.92
C MET A 1 -17.17 35.42 -14.06
N GLN A 2 -15.93 35.85 -13.86
CA GLN A 2 -15.05 36.27 -14.96
C GLN A 2 -14.39 35.02 -15.56
N ARG A 3 -14.33 34.95 -16.89
CA ARG A 3 -13.61 33.89 -17.60
C ARG A 3 -12.13 34.05 -17.30
N VAL A 4 -11.49 32.99 -16.80
CA VAL A 4 -10.03 32.97 -16.67
C VAL A 4 -9.45 32.61 -18.03
N GLU A 5 -8.64 33.52 -18.59
CA GLU A 5 -7.89 33.30 -19.82
C GLU A 5 -6.42 33.09 -19.44
N GLY A 6 -5.90 31.87 -19.65
CA GLY A 6 -4.52 31.48 -19.34
C GLY A 6 -4.40 30.27 -18.41
N THR A 7 -3.16 29.85 -18.15
CA THR A 7 -2.86 28.75 -17.21
C THR A 7 -3.07 29.22 -15.78
N ILE A 8 -4.00 28.58 -15.06
CA ILE A 8 -4.16 28.76 -13.62
C ILE A 8 -3.01 28.03 -12.93
N ARG A 9 -2.25 28.75 -12.09
CA ARG A 9 -1.21 28.15 -11.26
C ARG A 9 -1.63 28.22 -9.79
N PRO A 10 -1.51 27.12 -9.03
CA PRO A 10 -1.71 27.16 -7.59
C PRO A 10 -0.73 28.14 -6.95
N GLU A 11 -1.21 28.87 -5.93
CA GLU A 11 -0.34 29.75 -5.15
C GLU A 11 0.61 28.91 -4.29
N GLY A 12 1.91 29.16 -4.44
CA GLY A 12 2.96 28.53 -3.65
C GLY A 12 4.04 29.52 -3.26
N GLY A 13 5.03 29.05 -2.51
CA GLY A 13 6.16 29.85 -2.08
C GLY A 13 6.30 29.94 -0.56
N VAL A 14 7.37 30.60 -0.13
CA VAL A 14 7.71 30.75 1.28
C VAL A 14 7.11 32.04 1.82
N SER A 15 6.47 31.96 2.98
CA SER A 15 6.00 33.12 3.75
C SER A 15 6.54 33.07 5.19
N GLY A 16 6.69 34.24 5.81
CA GLY A 16 7.30 34.38 7.15
C GLY A 16 8.81 34.61 7.10
N SER A 17 9.47 34.45 8.24
CA SER A 17 10.92 34.59 8.40
C SER A 17 11.50 33.48 9.28
N GLY A 18 12.70 33.02 8.95
CA GLY A 18 13.37 31.91 9.65
C GLY A 18 14.20 31.04 8.73
N SER A 19 14.87 30.05 9.32
CA SER A 19 15.72 29.07 8.61
C SER A 19 15.20 27.63 8.71
N VAL A 20 14.08 27.43 9.40
CA VAL A 20 13.32 26.18 9.44
C VAL A 20 12.03 26.42 8.67
N PHE A 21 11.62 25.47 7.83
CA PHE A 21 10.41 25.61 7.02
C PHE A 21 9.43 24.50 7.36
N ALA A 22 8.14 24.80 7.41
CA ALA A 22 7.07 23.83 7.57
C ALA A 22 6.20 23.79 6.31
N ILE A 23 5.87 22.58 5.88
CA ILE A 23 5.04 22.30 4.70
C ILE A 23 3.94 21.34 5.15
N GLU A 24 2.69 21.74 4.97
CA GLU A 24 1.54 20.89 5.27
C GLU A 24 1.52 19.68 4.31
N ASN A 25 1.34 18.48 4.86
CA ASN A 25 1.06 17.30 4.05
C ASN A 25 -0.45 17.16 3.86
N ASN A 26 -0.92 17.50 2.67
CA ASN A 26 -2.31 17.44 2.22
C ASN A 26 -2.56 16.32 1.19
N GLY A 27 -1.60 15.40 1.02
CA GLY A 27 -1.68 14.33 0.02
C GLY A 27 -1.44 14.79 -1.42
N ASP A 28 -0.91 15.99 -1.65
CA ASP A 28 -0.55 16.44 -2.99
C ASP A 28 0.73 15.74 -3.49
N ASN A 29 0.69 15.23 -4.72
CA ASN A 29 1.82 14.58 -5.37
C ASN A 29 3.02 15.53 -5.57
N ALA A 30 2.76 16.84 -5.65
CA ALA A 30 3.80 17.87 -5.72
C ALA A 30 4.78 17.83 -4.53
N LEU A 31 4.36 17.29 -3.38
CA LEU A 31 5.23 17.11 -2.22
C LEU A 31 6.36 16.11 -2.49
N ALA A 32 6.06 15.02 -3.21
CA ALA A 32 7.05 14.06 -3.64
C ALA A 32 8.03 14.69 -4.64
N THR A 33 7.51 15.42 -5.62
CA THR A 33 8.34 16.16 -6.59
C THR A 33 9.29 17.13 -5.89
N LEU A 34 8.76 17.93 -4.95
CA LEU A 34 9.54 18.89 -4.18
C LEU A 34 10.68 18.20 -3.42
N ARG A 35 10.39 17.06 -2.78
CA ARG A 35 11.39 16.30 -2.04
C ARG A 35 12.52 15.77 -2.93
N TYR A 36 12.20 15.25 -4.12
CA TYR A 36 13.21 14.74 -5.06
C TYR A 36 13.99 15.85 -5.78
N GLN A 37 13.37 17.01 -5.99
CA GLN A 37 14.02 18.19 -6.57
C GLN A 37 15.07 18.79 -5.62
N LEU A 38 14.77 18.84 -4.31
CA LEU A 38 15.63 19.45 -3.29
C LEU A 38 16.53 18.42 -2.60
N LYS A 39 17.50 17.89 -3.37
CA LYS A 39 18.34 16.74 -2.96
C LYS A 39 19.17 16.95 -1.69
N SER A 40 19.67 18.17 -1.47
CA SER A 40 20.56 18.52 -0.35
C SER A 40 19.82 18.99 0.90
N ALA A 41 18.51 19.24 0.81
CA ALA A 41 17.72 19.72 1.94
C ALA A 41 17.41 18.57 2.93
N ASP A 42 17.43 18.90 4.21
CA ASP A 42 17.02 17.99 5.28
C ASP A 42 15.50 18.03 5.42
N PHE A 43 14.81 17.03 4.88
CA PHE A 43 13.37 16.85 5.04
C PHE A 43 13.09 15.88 6.20
N GLN A 44 12.41 16.38 7.21
CA GLN A 44 11.88 15.61 8.33
C GLN A 44 10.36 15.56 8.25
N VAL A 45 9.75 14.45 8.63
CA VAL A 45 8.30 14.23 8.67
C VAL A 45 7.86 14.21 10.11
N ALA A 46 6.87 15.03 10.47
CA ALA A 46 6.29 15.03 11.81
C ALA A 46 5.39 13.80 12.02
N GLU A 47 5.64 13.02 13.08
CA GLU A 47 4.81 11.84 13.41
C GLU A 47 3.46 12.24 14.05
N ASP A 48 3.40 13.42 14.65
CA ASP A 48 2.21 13.99 15.25
C ASP A 48 1.88 15.35 14.64
N ALA A 49 0.63 15.79 14.81
CA ALA A 49 0.24 17.15 14.45
C ALA A 49 0.95 18.17 15.35
N PHE A 50 1.26 19.34 14.81
CA PHE A 50 1.85 20.44 15.57
C PHE A 50 1.25 21.78 15.13
N SER A 51 1.46 22.81 15.94
CA SER A 51 1.04 24.18 15.62
C SER A 51 2.26 25.10 15.53
N ALA A 52 2.24 26.01 14.56
CA ALA A 52 3.22 27.07 14.46
C ALA A 52 2.53 28.40 14.17
N GLY A 53 2.60 29.33 15.13
CA GLY A 53 1.80 30.55 15.10
C GLY A 53 0.30 30.25 15.14
N LYS A 54 -0.45 30.70 14.13
CA LYS A 54 -1.90 30.47 14.00
C LYS A 54 -2.25 29.30 13.07
N ARG A 55 -1.26 28.59 12.52
CA ARG A 55 -1.47 27.49 11.59
C ARG A 55 -1.26 26.15 12.29
N SER A 56 -2.14 25.20 11.98
CA SER A 56 -2.03 23.81 12.40
C SER A 56 -1.49 22.99 11.24
N PHE A 57 -0.56 22.09 11.54
CA PHE A 57 0.03 21.17 10.58
C PHE A 57 -0.38 19.75 10.98
N PRO A 58 -1.03 18.98 10.11
CA PRO A 58 -1.38 17.60 10.39
C PRO A 58 -0.12 16.74 10.51
N ARG A 59 -0.27 15.54 11.07
CA ARG A 59 0.77 14.51 10.98
C ARG A 59 1.18 14.26 9.53
N GLY A 60 2.44 13.89 9.35
CA GLY A 60 3.05 13.74 8.04
C GLY A 60 3.54 15.04 7.40
N SER A 61 3.27 16.20 8.01
CA SER A 61 3.80 17.48 7.54
C SER A 61 5.32 17.52 7.59
N TYR A 62 5.93 18.19 6.61
CA TYR A 62 7.38 18.30 6.53
C TYR A 62 7.92 19.46 7.35
N ILE A 63 9.09 19.22 7.95
CA ILE A 63 9.96 20.22 8.56
C ILE A 63 11.28 20.18 7.78
N VAL A 64 11.57 21.25 7.05
CA VAL A 64 12.69 21.33 6.10
C VAL A 64 13.77 22.27 6.65
N ARG A 65 15.03 21.84 6.57
CA ARG A 65 16.21 22.61 6.98
C ARG A 65 17.35 22.48 5.97
N GLY A 66 18.43 23.24 6.18
CA GLY A 66 19.65 23.11 5.37
C GLY A 66 19.51 23.63 3.94
N ILE A 67 18.54 24.51 3.68
CA ILE A 67 18.27 25.09 2.37
C ILE A 67 18.05 26.61 2.50
N SER A 68 18.42 27.37 1.47
CA SER A 68 18.15 28.80 1.43
C SER A 68 16.66 29.08 1.19
N SER A 69 16.12 30.13 1.81
CA SER A 69 14.72 30.52 1.60
C SER A 69 14.40 30.82 0.14
N GLY A 70 15.36 31.37 -0.63
CA GLY A 70 15.14 31.71 -2.05
C GLY A 70 15.10 30.49 -2.98
N GLU A 71 15.89 29.46 -2.67
CA GLU A 71 15.84 28.20 -3.41
C GLU A 71 14.54 27.45 -3.16
N LEU A 72 14.14 27.32 -1.88
CA LEU A 72 12.88 26.70 -1.51
C LEU A 72 11.67 27.47 -2.06
N ASP A 73 11.68 28.80 -1.98
CA ASP A 73 10.61 29.66 -2.54
C ASP A 73 10.42 29.45 -4.04
N ARG A 74 11.51 29.34 -4.81
CA ARG A 74 11.43 29.08 -6.25
C ARG A 74 10.78 27.74 -6.56
N ALA A 75 11.23 26.66 -5.91
CA ALA A 75 10.69 25.32 -6.11
C ALA A 75 9.22 25.23 -5.66
N ALA A 76 8.91 25.82 -4.50
CA ALA A 76 7.57 25.89 -3.95
C ALA A 76 6.60 26.68 -4.86
N LYS A 77 7.03 27.79 -5.47
CA LYS A 77 6.22 28.55 -6.45
C LYS A 77 6.00 27.80 -7.77
N GLU A 78 7.00 27.06 -8.24
CA GLU A 78 6.86 26.24 -9.45
C GLU A 78 5.79 25.16 -9.26
N LEU A 79 5.77 24.54 -8.08
CA LEU A 79 4.89 23.43 -7.74
C LEU A 79 3.56 23.87 -7.09
N GLY A 80 3.41 25.15 -6.76
CA GLY A 80 2.25 25.67 -6.03
C GLY A 80 2.11 25.13 -4.60
N VAL A 81 3.24 24.84 -3.95
CA VAL A 81 3.28 24.34 -2.57
C VAL A 81 3.44 25.51 -1.60
N PRO A 82 2.50 25.73 -0.66
CA PRO A 82 2.65 26.74 0.38
C PRO A 82 3.67 26.32 1.44
N VAL A 83 4.58 27.23 1.80
CA VAL A 83 5.63 26.98 2.79
C VAL A 83 5.65 28.09 3.85
N ILE A 84 5.87 27.71 5.10
CA ILE A 84 5.96 28.64 6.24
C ILE A 84 7.35 28.59 6.84
N ALA A 85 8.05 29.73 6.83
CA ALA A 85 9.29 29.91 7.56
C ALA A 85 8.99 30.10 9.06
N LEU A 86 9.70 29.32 9.87
CA LEU A 86 9.61 29.24 11.32
C LEU A 86 10.91 29.75 11.94
N GLY A 87 10.78 30.49 13.06
CA GLY A 87 11.94 30.95 13.82
C GLY A 87 12.71 29.81 14.52
N ALA A 88 12.05 28.70 14.81
CA ALA A 88 12.65 27.50 15.40
C ALA A 88 11.89 26.24 14.98
N ALA A 89 12.54 25.08 15.14
CA ALA A 89 11.89 23.80 14.91
C ALA A 89 10.77 23.53 15.94
N PRO A 90 9.61 23.03 15.52
CA PRO A 90 8.56 22.64 16.46
C PRO A 90 9.00 21.42 17.29
N PRO A 91 8.62 21.34 18.58
CA PRO A 91 8.98 20.24 19.48
C PRO A 91 8.08 19.02 19.22
N VAL A 92 8.17 18.45 18.03
CA VAL A 92 7.39 17.27 17.60
C VAL A 92 8.36 16.15 17.24
N LYS A 93 7.96 14.89 17.50
CA LYS A 93 8.74 13.74 17.05
C LYS A 93 8.77 13.72 15.52
N THR A 94 9.95 13.48 14.96
CA THR A 94 10.13 13.40 13.51
C THR A 94 10.96 12.20 13.09
N HIS A 95 10.81 11.80 11.83
CA HIS A 95 11.75 10.92 11.14
C HIS A 95 12.13 11.50 9.77
N PRO A 96 13.26 11.08 9.18
CA PRO A 96 13.67 11.58 7.87
C PRO A 96 12.71 11.13 6.75
N ALA A 97 12.37 12.03 5.83
CA ALA A 97 11.87 11.65 4.52
C ALA A 97 13.05 11.55 3.56
N ARG A 98 13.58 10.34 3.33
CA ARG A 98 14.72 10.14 2.43
C ARG A 98 14.21 9.95 1.00
N ALA A 99 14.89 10.55 0.03
CA ALA A 99 14.62 10.29 -1.38
C ALA A 99 15.10 8.87 -1.72
N ALA A 100 14.17 7.92 -1.75
CA ALA A 100 14.45 6.52 -2.02
C ALA A 100 14.95 6.29 -3.44
N ARG A 101 15.81 5.29 -3.63
CA ARG A 101 16.17 4.74 -4.93
C ARG A 101 15.10 3.73 -5.32
N VAL A 102 14.30 4.09 -6.33
CA VAL A 102 13.11 3.33 -6.73
C VAL A 102 13.39 2.54 -7.99
N ALA A 103 12.93 1.29 -8.04
CA ALA A 103 12.77 0.54 -9.28
C ALA A 103 11.30 0.24 -9.55
N ILE A 104 10.86 0.40 -10.80
CA ILE A 104 9.57 -0.11 -11.28
C ILE A 104 9.88 -1.39 -12.05
N MET A 105 9.37 -2.51 -11.53
CA MET A 105 9.53 -3.83 -12.13
C MET A 105 8.37 -4.15 -13.06
N HIS A 106 8.67 -4.71 -14.23
CA HIS A 106 7.69 -5.25 -15.16
C HIS A 106 7.98 -6.70 -15.51
N ASP A 107 6.99 -7.42 -16.01
CA ASP A 107 7.20 -8.66 -16.75
C ASP A 107 7.18 -8.39 -18.26
N TRP A 108 7.47 -9.42 -19.04
CA TRP A 108 7.37 -9.34 -20.50
C TRP A 108 6.06 -9.92 -21.06
N ILE A 109 5.11 -10.27 -20.19
CA ILE A 109 3.82 -10.83 -20.57
C ILE A 109 2.84 -9.71 -20.88
N SER A 110 2.80 -8.66 -20.06
CA SER A 110 2.00 -7.46 -20.27
C SER A 110 2.69 -6.23 -19.69
N THR A 111 2.97 -5.25 -20.55
CA THR A 111 3.58 -3.96 -20.17
C THR A 111 2.62 -2.77 -20.25
N GLN A 112 1.31 -3.05 -20.20
CA GLN A 112 0.28 -2.01 -20.29
C GLN A 112 0.04 -1.35 -18.94
N THR A 113 -0.05 -2.13 -17.87
CA THR A 113 -0.61 -1.65 -16.60
C THR A 113 0.40 -0.89 -15.77
N GLU A 114 1.61 -1.40 -15.67
CA GLU A 114 2.77 -0.71 -15.11
C GLU A 114 3.20 0.51 -15.94
N GLY A 115 2.84 0.57 -17.23
CA GLY A 115 3.02 1.76 -18.07
C GLY A 115 2.34 3.02 -17.50
N TRP A 116 1.20 2.90 -16.83
CA TRP A 116 0.53 4.02 -16.16
C TRP A 116 1.27 4.49 -14.90
N TRP A 117 1.92 3.57 -14.20
CA TRP A 117 2.79 3.89 -13.06
C TRP A 117 4.00 4.68 -13.54
N ARG A 118 4.67 4.22 -14.62
CA ARG A 118 5.77 4.97 -15.25
C ARG A 118 5.36 6.37 -15.64
N MET A 119 4.24 6.50 -16.35
CA MET A 119 3.68 7.80 -16.73
C MET A 119 3.44 8.71 -15.51
N ALA A 120 2.86 8.18 -14.43
CA ALA A 120 2.66 8.93 -13.18
C ALA A 120 3.99 9.41 -12.57
N PHE A 121 5.03 8.58 -12.57
CA PHE A 121 6.36 8.95 -12.08
C PHE A 121 7.01 10.02 -12.96
N ASP A 122 6.91 9.88 -14.29
CA ASP A 122 7.44 10.84 -15.25
C ASP A 122 6.77 12.22 -15.08
N PHE A 123 5.43 12.27 -14.95
CA PHE A 123 4.70 13.52 -14.70
C PHE A 123 5.10 14.20 -13.40
N ASN A 124 5.30 13.42 -12.33
CA ASN A 124 5.70 13.91 -11.02
C ASN A 124 7.24 14.05 -10.89
N ARG A 125 8.00 13.80 -11.96
CA ARG A 125 9.47 13.89 -12.01
C ARG A 125 10.16 13.09 -10.89
N ILE A 126 9.60 11.94 -10.55
CA ILE A 126 10.17 11.02 -9.57
C ILE A 126 11.09 10.07 -10.31
N PRO A 127 12.41 10.05 -10.03
CA PRO A 127 13.34 9.17 -10.71
C PRO A 127 13.08 7.70 -10.32
N TYR A 128 13.14 6.82 -11.30
CA TYR A 128 13.09 5.37 -11.11
C TYR A 128 14.01 4.67 -12.11
N ASP A 129 14.55 3.52 -11.70
CA ASP A 129 15.08 2.54 -12.63
C ASP A 129 13.93 1.67 -13.15
N TYR A 130 13.97 1.30 -14.42
CA TYR A 130 13.03 0.37 -15.01
C TYR A 130 13.71 -0.98 -15.18
N ILE A 131 13.17 -2.01 -14.55
CA ILE A 131 13.78 -3.35 -14.52
C ILE A 131 12.76 -4.41 -14.90
N SER A 132 13.22 -5.48 -15.54
CA SER A 132 12.36 -6.63 -15.82
C SER A 132 12.45 -7.68 -14.70
N THR A 133 11.46 -8.56 -14.64
CA THR A 133 11.51 -9.78 -13.80
C THR A 133 12.78 -10.60 -14.05
N GLN A 134 13.33 -10.58 -15.28
CA GLN A 134 14.54 -11.31 -15.63
C GLN A 134 15.79 -10.75 -14.93
N ASP A 135 15.81 -9.45 -14.62
CA ASP A 135 16.98 -8.79 -14.03
C ASP A 135 17.15 -9.15 -12.55
N LEU A 136 16.06 -9.50 -11.86
CA LEU A 136 16.13 -10.02 -10.49
C LEU A 136 16.99 -11.29 -10.38
N SER A 137 17.01 -12.12 -11.43
CA SER A 137 17.81 -13.34 -11.46
C SER A 137 19.31 -13.08 -11.68
N LYS A 138 19.66 -11.90 -12.19
CA LYS A 138 21.02 -11.49 -12.55
C LYS A 138 21.67 -10.64 -11.45
N GLU A 139 20.86 -9.98 -10.63
CA GLU A 139 21.34 -9.09 -9.59
C GLU A 139 21.59 -9.84 -8.27
N SER A 140 22.82 -9.70 -7.76
CA SER A 140 23.24 -10.38 -6.53
C SER A 140 22.86 -9.62 -5.26
N ASN A 141 22.71 -8.30 -5.34
CA ASN A 141 22.36 -7.46 -4.20
C ASN A 141 21.46 -6.28 -4.61
N LEU A 142 20.15 -6.52 -4.59
CA LEU A 142 19.15 -5.50 -4.90
C LEU A 142 19.20 -4.31 -3.94
N ASN A 143 19.48 -4.50 -2.64
CA ASN A 143 19.54 -3.41 -1.65
C ASN A 143 20.72 -2.45 -1.91
N ALA A 144 21.76 -2.89 -2.63
CA ALA A 144 22.85 -2.01 -3.03
C ALA A 144 22.42 -0.98 -4.09
N LYS A 145 21.31 -1.22 -4.81
CA LYS A 145 20.79 -0.33 -5.86
C LYS A 145 19.49 0.34 -5.46
N TYR A 146 18.62 -0.39 -4.76
CA TYR A 146 17.24 0.01 -4.51
C TYR A 146 16.93 0.05 -3.03
N ASP A 147 16.06 0.98 -2.68
CA ASP A 147 15.42 1.04 -1.36
C ASP A 147 13.96 0.58 -1.48
N VAL A 148 13.32 0.87 -2.63
CA VAL A 148 11.94 0.47 -2.95
C VAL A 148 11.90 -0.20 -4.32
N ILE A 149 11.27 -1.38 -4.39
CA ILE A 149 10.90 -2.02 -5.65
C ILE A 149 9.38 -2.01 -5.74
N ILE A 150 8.86 -1.53 -6.86
CA ILE A 150 7.43 -1.50 -7.16
C ILE A 150 7.18 -2.60 -8.18
N PHE A 151 6.23 -3.48 -7.90
CA PHE A 151 5.73 -4.45 -8.86
C PHE A 151 4.24 -4.16 -9.12
N PRO A 152 3.92 -3.27 -10.07
CA PRO A 152 2.54 -2.97 -10.45
C PRO A 152 1.82 -4.22 -11.00
N PRO A 153 0.51 -4.16 -11.26
CA PRO A 153 -0.20 -5.31 -11.80
C PRO A 153 0.44 -5.79 -13.10
N ALA A 154 0.70 -7.09 -13.17
CA ALA A 154 1.52 -7.73 -14.19
C ALA A 154 0.69 -8.68 -15.07
N GLY A 155 1.27 -9.23 -16.13
CA GLY A 155 0.60 -10.17 -17.02
C GLY A 155 0.62 -11.61 -16.51
N GLY A 156 -0.44 -12.37 -16.81
CA GLY A 156 -0.45 -13.81 -16.57
C GLY A 156 -0.60 -14.22 -15.10
N SER A 157 -0.36 -15.50 -14.84
CA SER A 157 -0.46 -16.13 -13.51
C SER A 157 0.84 -16.04 -12.72
N ASN A 158 0.76 -16.25 -11.40
CA ASN A 158 1.93 -16.32 -10.51
C ASN A 158 2.99 -17.33 -11.01
N GLN A 159 2.55 -18.46 -11.58
CA GLN A 159 3.46 -19.44 -12.17
C GLN A 159 4.17 -18.88 -13.42
N GLN A 160 3.45 -18.17 -14.29
CA GLN A 160 4.05 -17.59 -15.50
C GLN A 160 5.02 -16.45 -15.19
N ILE A 161 4.77 -15.66 -14.13
CA ILE A 161 5.72 -14.63 -13.67
C ILE A 161 7.06 -15.28 -13.27
N ILE A 162 7.01 -16.43 -12.59
CA ILE A 162 8.21 -17.16 -12.15
C ILE A 162 8.85 -17.93 -13.31
N GLU A 163 8.12 -18.82 -13.97
CA GLU A 163 8.66 -19.76 -14.95
C GLU A 163 8.81 -19.16 -16.34
N GLY A 164 8.06 -18.10 -16.64
CA GLY A 164 8.00 -17.48 -17.95
C GLY A 164 6.97 -18.13 -18.89
N LEU A 165 7.10 -17.79 -20.17
CA LEU A 165 6.33 -18.34 -21.28
C LEU A 165 6.98 -19.64 -21.80
N PRO A 166 6.20 -20.53 -22.46
CA PRO A 166 6.74 -21.76 -23.03
C PRO A 166 7.93 -21.55 -23.99
N MET A 167 9.01 -22.30 -23.78
CA MET A 167 10.27 -22.19 -24.53
C MET A 167 10.33 -23.06 -25.80
N TRP A 168 9.24 -23.75 -26.17
CA TRP A 168 9.17 -24.51 -27.40
C TRP A 168 9.14 -23.52 -28.57
N ARG A 169 10.13 -23.57 -29.49
CA ARG A 169 10.39 -22.64 -30.64
C ARG A 169 11.46 -21.58 -30.37
N ASN A 170 11.71 -20.77 -31.38
CA ASN A 170 12.75 -19.74 -31.42
C ASN A 170 12.54 -18.66 -30.34
N PRO A 171 13.63 -18.04 -29.86
CA PRO A 171 13.58 -16.83 -29.04
C PRO A 171 12.69 -15.74 -29.62
N MET A 172 12.04 -14.99 -28.73
CA MET A 172 11.22 -13.83 -29.08
C MET A 172 11.96 -12.55 -28.64
N PRO A 173 12.87 -12.02 -29.46
CA PRO A 173 13.64 -10.84 -29.08
C PRO A 173 12.76 -9.59 -29.04
N TRP A 174 12.91 -8.81 -27.99
CA TRP A 174 12.40 -7.44 -27.89
C TRP A 174 13.59 -6.49 -27.83
N LYS A 175 14.15 -6.16 -28.99
CA LYS A 175 15.30 -5.25 -29.09
C LYS A 175 15.34 -4.55 -30.43
N LYS A 176 16.16 -3.51 -30.50
CA LYS A 176 16.37 -2.78 -31.74
C LYS A 176 17.12 -3.65 -32.74
N THR A 177 16.56 -3.81 -33.94
CA THR A 177 17.22 -4.45 -35.09
C THR A 177 16.93 -3.66 -36.36
N GLU A 178 17.54 -4.05 -37.48
CA GLU A 178 17.18 -3.49 -38.79
C GLU A 178 15.70 -3.70 -39.14
N LEU A 179 15.10 -4.83 -38.72
CA LEU A 179 13.68 -5.15 -38.95
C LEU A 179 12.75 -4.51 -37.91
N THR A 180 13.25 -4.25 -36.70
CA THR A 180 12.51 -3.68 -35.56
C THR A 180 13.16 -2.39 -35.06
N PRO A 181 13.31 -1.35 -35.90
CA PRO A 181 14.09 -0.15 -35.54
C PRO A 181 13.48 0.68 -34.40
N ASN A 182 12.20 0.44 -34.08
CA ASN A 182 11.44 1.15 -33.05
C ASN A 182 11.30 0.38 -31.72
N LEU A 183 11.88 -0.82 -31.60
CA LEU A 183 11.92 -1.59 -30.35
C LEU A 183 13.20 -1.30 -29.56
N GLY A 184 13.23 -1.69 -28.28
CA GLY A 184 14.43 -1.62 -27.44
C GLY A 184 14.75 -0.23 -26.85
N ASN A 185 13.79 0.69 -26.81
CA ASN A 185 14.03 2.05 -26.28
C ASN A 185 14.03 2.09 -24.75
N THR A 186 12.96 1.57 -24.13
CA THR A 186 12.76 1.66 -22.66
C THR A 186 13.41 0.48 -21.93
N ASP A 187 13.33 -0.70 -22.53
CA ASP A 187 14.04 -1.90 -22.11
C ASP A 187 14.21 -2.84 -23.31
N GLU A 188 15.13 -3.78 -23.23
CA GLU A 188 15.39 -4.78 -24.26
C GLU A 188 15.80 -6.15 -23.73
N THR A 189 15.49 -7.19 -24.49
CA THR A 189 15.93 -8.55 -24.20
C THR A 189 16.05 -9.38 -25.48
N ASP A 190 16.99 -10.33 -25.48
CA ASP A 190 17.14 -11.31 -26.56
C ASP A 190 15.99 -12.32 -26.59
N ASP A 191 15.29 -12.50 -25.47
CA ASP A 191 14.12 -13.37 -25.38
C ASP A 191 13.19 -12.89 -24.25
N ILE A 192 11.96 -12.53 -24.61
CA ILE A 192 10.94 -12.12 -23.63
C ILE A 192 10.36 -13.29 -22.82
N ARG A 193 10.63 -14.53 -23.24
CA ARG A 193 9.96 -15.71 -22.66
C ARG A 193 10.40 -16.05 -21.24
N PRO A 194 11.68 -15.96 -20.83
CA PRO A 194 12.09 -16.27 -19.46
C PRO A 194 11.38 -15.39 -18.42
N GLY A 195 10.90 -16.02 -17.34
CA GLY A 195 10.39 -15.33 -16.15
C GLY A 195 11.50 -14.93 -15.18
N MET A 196 11.16 -14.54 -13.95
CA MET A 196 12.17 -14.23 -12.92
C MET A 196 12.94 -15.46 -12.41
N GLY A 197 12.36 -16.65 -12.56
CA GLY A 197 12.83 -17.87 -11.93
C GLY A 197 12.76 -17.84 -10.40
N TRP A 198 12.99 -19.01 -9.79
CA TRP A 198 13.02 -19.15 -8.32
C TRP A 198 14.15 -18.35 -7.67
N ASN A 199 15.27 -18.17 -8.37
CA ASN A 199 16.37 -17.34 -7.90
C ASN A 199 15.98 -15.86 -7.84
N GLY A 200 15.23 -15.35 -8.83
CA GLY A 200 14.72 -13.98 -8.81
C GLY A 200 13.71 -13.76 -7.68
N LEU A 201 12.83 -14.72 -7.42
CA LEU A 201 11.94 -14.68 -6.26
C LEU A 201 12.72 -14.67 -4.94
N ALA A 202 13.73 -15.53 -4.79
CA ALA A 202 14.57 -15.57 -3.60
C ALA A 202 15.34 -14.25 -3.40
N ALA A 203 15.84 -13.65 -4.48
CA ALA A 203 16.47 -12.32 -4.43
C ALA A 203 15.49 -11.24 -3.96
N LEU A 204 14.24 -11.27 -4.44
CA LEU A 204 13.20 -10.34 -4.01
C LEU A 204 12.83 -10.52 -2.53
N GLN A 205 12.69 -11.76 -2.07
CA GLN A 205 12.46 -12.07 -0.65
C GLN A 205 13.63 -11.57 0.22
N GLN A 206 14.87 -11.77 -0.23
CA GLN A 206 16.05 -11.31 0.47
C GLN A 206 16.15 -9.78 0.50
N PHE A 207 15.76 -9.11 -0.59
CA PHE A 207 15.68 -7.66 -0.67
C PHE A 207 14.78 -7.08 0.43
N VAL A 208 13.57 -7.62 0.58
CA VAL A 208 12.64 -7.19 1.62
C VAL A 208 13.19 -7.55 3.00
N ALA A 209 13.66 -8.79 3.20
CA ALA A 209 14.21 -9.23 4.48
C ALA A 209 15.36 -8.35 4.99
N ASN A 210 16.14 -7.76 4.07
CA ASN A 210 17.26 -6.86 4.36
C ASN A 210 16.88 -5.40 4.62
N GLY A 211 15.59 -5.03 4.56
CA GLY A 211 15.13 -3.66 4.81
C GLY A 211 14.58 -2.93 3.59
N GLY A 212 14.51 -3.59 2.43
CA GLY A 212 13.85 -3.05 1.25
C GLY A 212 12.33 -3.03 1.40
N VAL A 213 11.66 -2.15 0.64
CA VAL A 213 10.20 -2.11 0.57
C VAL A 213 9.74 -2.62 -0.79
N LEU A 214 8.86 -3.63 -0.79
CA LEU A 214 8.18 -4.11 -1.99
C LEU A 214 6.75 -3.56 -2.02
N ILE A 215 6.42 -2.77 -3.05
CA ILE A 215 5.05 -2.29 -3.29
C ILE A 215 4.41 -3.18 -4.35
N THR A 216 3.21 -3.69 -4.09
CA THR A 216 2.46 -4.57 -5.01
C THR A 216 1.00 -4.16 -5.11
N ALA A 217 0.34 -4.48 -6.23
CA ALA A 217 -1.04 -4.12 -6.47
C ALA A 217 -1.81 -5.21 -7.21
N GLU A 218 -3.06 -5.43 -6.84
CA GLU A 218 -3.97 -6.40 -7.46
C GLU A 218 -3.34 -7.80 -7.57
N ASN A 219 -3.07 -8.30 -8.78
CA ASN A 219 -2.53 -9.64 -8.97
C ASN A 219 -1.09 -9.80 -8.45
N THR A 220 -0.28 -8.75 -8.41
CA THR A 220 1.06 -8.84 -7.79
C THR A 220 1.01 -8.79 -6.27
N ALA A 221 -0.07 -8.26 -5.69
CA ALA A 221 -0.33 -8.39 -4.26
C ALA A 221 -0.74 -9.82 -3.91
N ASP A 222 -1.56 -10.46 -4.75
CA ASP A 222 -1.84 -11.90 -4.66
C ASP A 222 -0.56 -12.74 -4.82
N PHE A 223 0.30 -12.41 -5.78
CA PHE A 223 1.64 -13.02 -5.93
C PHE A 223 2.44 -12.96 -4.62
N ALA A 224 2.51 -11.79 -3.98
CA ALA A 224 3.24 -11.62 -2.73
C ALA A 224 2.63 -12.43 -1.56
N VAL A 225 1.31 -12.50 -1.50
CA VAL A 225 0.57 -13.33 -0.53
C VAL A 225 0.85 -14.81 -0.75
N GLN A 226 0.67 -15.32 -1.97
CA GLN A 226 0.81 -16.75 -2.28
C GLN A 226 2.25 -17.26 -2.15
N LEU A 227 3.24 -16.40 -2.38
CA LEU A 227 4.66 -16.75 -2.28
C LEU A 227 5.27 -16.46 -0.90
N GLY A 228 4.42 -16.25 0.10
CA GLY A 228 4.82 -16.21 1.51
C GLY A 228 5.57 -14.95 1.93
N MET A 229 5.41 -13.84 1.19
CA MET A 229 6.00 -12.54 1.54
C MET A 229 5.08 -11.69 2.43
N ALA A 230 3.80 -12.07 2.56
CA ALA A 230 2.81 -11.34 3.35
C ALA A 230 2.17 -12.22 4.45
N ASN A 231 2.90 -12.46 5.54
CA ASN A 231 2.40 -13.26 6.66
C ASN A 231 1.12 -12.66 7.26
N GLY A 232 0.13 -13.51 7.53
CA GLY A 232 -1.13 -13.07 8.14
C GLY A 232 -2.09 -12.34 7.20
N VAL A 233 -1.77 -12.23 5.91
CA VAL A 233 -2.68 -11.70 4.89
C VAL A 233 -3.15 -12.81 3.96
N SER A 234 -4.41 -12.74 3.54
CA SER A 234 -4.93 -13.58 2.44
C SER A 234 -5.84 -12.78 1.54
N VAL A 235 -5.89 -13.10 0.25
CA VAL A 235 -6.81 -12.47 -0.69
C VAL A 235 -8.24 -12.95 -0.42
N ASN A 236 -9.19 -12.02 -0.44
CA ASN A 236 -10.60 -12.31 -0.30
C ASN A 236 -11.20 -12.70 -1.65
N THR A 237 -11.44 -14.00 -1.86
CA THR A 237 -12.09 -14.50 -3.07
C THR A 237 -13.60 -14.60 -2.87
N VAL A 238 -14.37 -13.87 -3.68
CA VAL A 238 -15.84 -13.82 -3.56
C VAL A 238 -16.51 -14.23 -4.88
N PRO A 239 -17.02 -15.46 -5.01
CA PRO A 239 -17.55 -15.97 -6.28
C PRO A 239 -18.78 -15.24 -6.85
N ARG A 240 -19.54 -14.52 -6.01
CA ARG A 240 -20.79 -13.84 -6.42
C ARG A 240 -20.67 -12.32 -6.43
N LEU A 241 -19.52 -11.78 -6.07
CA LEU A 241 -19.27 -10.34 -6.16
C LEU A 241 -19.20 -9.94 -7.63
N ARG A 242 -19.83 -8.82 -7.96
CA ARG A 242 -19.67 -8.21 -9.27
C ARG A 242 -19.37 -6.73 -9.09
N VAL A 243 -18.11 -6.40 -9.32
CA VAL A 243 -17.65 -5.03 -9.53
C VAL A 243 -17.21 -4.92 -10.98
N VAL A 244 -17.52 -3.80 -11.63
CA VAL A 244 -17.03 -3.50 -12.97
C VAL A 244 -16.50 -2.09 -12.96
N GLY A 245 -15.18 -1.93 -12.86
CA GLY A 245 -14.48 -0.65 -12.96
C GLY A 245 -15.18 0.48 -12.21
N SER A 246 -15.28 0.36 -10.89
CA SER A 246 -16.13 1.21 -10.05
C SER A 246 -15.30 1.98 -9.02
N LEU A 247 -15.77 3.18 -8.69
CA LEU A 247 -15.23 3.95 -7.58
C LEU A 247 -15.93 3.54 -6.30
N LEU A 248 -15.18 2.95 -5.38
CA LEU A 248 -15.64 2.46 -4.09
C LEU A 248 -15.07 3.33 -2.97
N ARG A 249 -15.91 3.67 -1.99
CA ARG A 249 -15.54 4.48 -0.85
C ARG A 249 -14.62 3.70 0.08
N SER A 250 -13.51 4.31 0.48
CA SER A 250 -12.60 3.76 1.48
C SER A 250 -12.79 4.41 2.85
N LYS A 251 -12.20 3.81 3.87
CA LYS A 251 -12.09 4.36 5.22
C LYS A 251 -10.67 4.19 5.74
N LEU A 252 -10.18 5.21 6.44
CA LEU A 252 -8.93 5.11 7.19
C LEU A 252 -9.11 4.16 8.38
N VAL A 253 -8.17 3.26 8.57
CA VAL A 253 -8.13 2.34 9.72
C VAL A 253 -7.08 2.80 10.74
N ASP A 254 -5.88 3.11 10.25
CA ASP A 254 -4.78 3.61 11.05
C ASP A 254 -4.24 4.89 10.41
N ASP A 255 -4.77 6.02 10.88
CA ASP A 255 -4.35 7.35 10.43
C ASP A 255 -2.92 7.70 10.85
N ALA A 256 -2.28 6.91 11.72
CA ALA A 256 -0.88 7.10 12.13
C ALA A 256 0.08 6.34 11.21
N SER A 257 -0.42 5.61 10.21
CA SER A 257 0.42 4.98 9.20
C SER A 257 0.99 6.02 8.25
N PRO A 258 2.32 6.03 8.00
CA PRO A 258 2.92 6.96 7.06
C PRO A 258 2.33 6.89 5.66
N ILE A 259 1.84 5.71 5.26
CA ILE A 259 1.19 5.47 3.96
C ILE A 259 0.02 6.43 3.71
N VAL A 260 -0.69 6.83 4.77
CA VAL A 260 -1.93 7.64 4.67
C VAL A 260 -1.76 9.08 5.12
N TYR A 261 -0.53 9.55 5.33
CA TYR A 261 -0.31 10.96 5.66
C TYR A 261 -0.87 11.89 4.57
N GLY A 262 -1.67 12.88 5.00
CA GLY A 262 -2.37 13.79 4.09
C GLY A 262 -3.52 13.18 3.30
N VAL A 263 -3.79 11.87 3.39
CA VAL A 263 -4.92 11.23 2.74
C VAL A 263 -6.18 11.46 3.58
N SER A 264 -7.24 11.95 2.93
CA SER A 264 -8.53 12.20 3.59
C SER A 264 -9.34 10.90 3.76
N ASP A 265 -10.13 10.83 4.85
CA ASP A 265 -11.11 9.76 5.01
C ASP A 265 -12.18 9.83 3.91
N ASN A 266 -12.72 8.68 3.49
CA ASN A 266 -13.70 8.56 2.40
C ASN A 266 -13.18 8.82 0.99
N MET A 267 -11.87 8.70 0.75
CA MET A 267 -11.33 8.71 -0.60
C MET A 267 -12.02 7.63 -1.46
N ALA A 268 -12.44 8.01 -2.67
CA ALA A 268 -12.96 7.10 -3.66
C ALA A 268 -11.79 6.38 -4.34
N ILE A 269 -11.83 5.06 -4.38
CA ILE A 269 -10.78 4.20 -4.93
C ILE A 269 -11.38 3.38 -6.07
N TYR A 270 -10.74 3.40 -7.23
CA TYR A 270 -11.06 2.55 -8.36
C TYR A 270 -10.79 1.09 -7.99
N SER A 271 -11.79 0.27 -8.24
CA SER A 271 -11.71 -1.16 -8.10
C SER A 271 -12.26 -1.81 -9.36
N ASP A 272 -11.42 -2.57 -10.05
CA ASP A 272 -11.81 -3.22 -11.30
C ASP A 272 -12.80 -4.36 -11.01
N GLU A 273 -12.48 -5.18 -10.02
CA GLU A 273 -13.17 -6.44 -9.69
C GLU A 273 -13.54 -6.60 -8.20
N GLY A 274 -13.25 -5.60 -7.35
CA GLY A 274 -13.59 -5.65 -5.93
C GLY A 274 -12.59 -6.43 -5.06
N SER A 275 -11.35 -6.59 -5.54
CA SER A 275 -10.27 -7.22 -4.77
C SER A 275 -10.11 -6.58 -3.39
N SER A 276 -9.92 -7.42 -2.37
CA SER A 276 -9.76 -7.04 -0.96
C SER A 276 -9.00 -8.13 -0.21
N PHE A 277 -8.57 -7.84 1.03
CA PHE A 277 -7.81 -8.79 1.85
C PHE A 277 -8.57 -9.24 3.10
N ASN A 278 -8.06 -10.29 3.73
CA ASN A 278 -8.30 -10.67 5.12
C ASN A 278 -6.98 -10.54 5.89
N VAL A 279 -7.05 -10.20 7.17
CA VAL A 279 -5.87 -10.11 8.06
C VAL A 279 -6.01 -11.02 9.28
N SER A 280 -4.88 -11.47 9.82
CA SER A 280 -4.79 -12.46 10.88
C SER A 280 -3.48 -12.29 11.67
N ALA A 281 -3.53 -12.53 12.98
CA ALA A 281 -2.33 -12.62 13.82
C ALA A 281 -1.57 -13.96 13.64
N LEU A 282 -2.11 -14.88 12.83
CA LEU A 282 -1.50 -16.17 12.49
C LEU A 282 -0.88 -16.16 11.10
N LYS A 283 0.31 -16.77 10.96
CA LYS A 283 1.15 -16.80 9.74
C LYS A 283 0.38 -17.28 8.51
N TYR A 284 -0.15 -18.50 8.58
CA TYR A 284 -1.06 -19.04 7.58
C TYR A 284 -2.45 -18.63 8.02
N GLY A 285 -2.96 -17.53 7.45
CA GLY A 285 -4.28 -16.98 7.79
C GLY A 285 -5.28 -18.10 8.04
N GLY A 286 -5.92 -18.08 9.21
CA GLY A 286 -6.71 -19.22 9.67
C GLY A 286 -7.74 -19.60 8.63
N ARG A 287 -7.56 -20.75 7.95
CA ARG A 287 -8.58 -21.36 7.09
C ARG A 287 -9.83 -21.54 7.95
N GLY A 288 -10.76 -20.60 7.84
CA GLY A 288 -12.05 -20.69 8.52
C GLY A 288 -12.06 -20.27 9.99
N SER A 289 -11.20 -19.34 10.43
CA SER A 289 -11.62 -18.50 11.57
C SER A 289 -12.82 -17.71 11.09
N ARG A 290 -14.00 -18.22 11.43
CA ARG A 290 -15.26 -17.51 11.27
C ARG A 290 -15.03 -16.16 11.94
N PHE A 291 -15.00 -15.09 11.15
CA PHE A 291 -15.18 -13.74 11.66
C PHE A 291 -16.37 -13.80 12.63
N GLY A 292 -16.21 -13.20 13.81
CA GLY A 292 -17.19 -13.29 14.88
C GLY A 292 -18.61 -13.09 14.35
N GLY A 293 -19.45 -14.12 14.53
CA GLY A 293 -20.89 -14.03 14.30
C GLY A 293 -21.34 -14.16 12.85
N THR A 294 -21.35 -15.39 12.31
CA THR A 294 -22.67 -15.82 11.82
C THR A 294 -23.43 -16.24 13.07
N GLU A 295 -24.49 -15.52 13.41
CA GLU A 295 -25.49 -15.92 14.42
C GLU A 295 -26.27 -17.16 13.93
N SER A 296 -25.57 -18.15 13.38
CA SER A 296 -26.18 -19.44 13.10
C SER A 296 -26.08 -20.24 14.39
N ARG A 297 -27.22 -20.41 15.07
CA ARG A 297 -27.36 -21.39 16.15
C ARG A 297 -26.90 -22.76 15.66
N ALA A 298 -26.32 -23.55 16.56
CA ALA A 298 -25.95 -24.93 16.27
C ALA A 298 -27.17 -25.78 15.83
N THR A 299 -28.37 -25.37 16.27
CA THR A 299 -29.65 -26.04 15.99
C THR A 299 -30.35 -25.54 14.71
N GLY A 300 -29.98 -24.38 14.17
CA GLY A 300 -30.59 -23.81 12.96
C GLY A 300 -32.08 -23.43 13.08
N ARG A 301 -32.63 -23.30 14.30
CA ARG A 301 -34.04 -22.92 14.54
C ARG A 301 -34.12 -21.80 15.60
N GLY A 302 -35.11 -20.91 15.51
CA GLY A 302 -35.33 -19.79 16.44
C GLY A 302 -34.61 -18.49 16.06
N THR A 303 -34.77 -17.43 16.85
CA THR A 303 -34.04 -16.15 16.70
C THR A 303 -32.63 -16.25 17.30
N ALA A 304 -31.74 -15.29 16.99
CA ALA A 304 -30.38 -15.26 17.52
C ALA A 304 -30.32 -15.29 19.06
N ASP A 305 -31.33 -14.71 19.71
CA ASP A 305 -31.43 -14.60 21.17
C ASP A 305 -32.13 -15.80 21.85
N ASP A 306 -32.61 -16.79 21.08
CA ASP A 306 -33.31 -17.94 21.66
C ASP A 306 -32.32 -18.96 22.26
N PRO A 307 -32.59 -19.52 23.46
CA PRO A 307 -31.67 -20.45 24.12
C PRO A 307 -31.61 -21.83 23.43
N ASP A 308 -30.40 -22.35 23.20
CA ASP A 308 -30.14 -23.73 22.70
C ASP A 308 -30.36 -24.77 23.82
N VAL A 309 -31.62 -25.08 24.10
CA VAL A 309 -32.00 -26.10 25.09
C VAL A 309 -32.33 -27.43 24.41
N VAL A 310 -31.56 -28.48 24.71
CA VAL A 310 -31.90 -29.86 24.31
C VAL A 310 -33.06 -30.34 25.18
N GLN A 311 -34.23 -30.58 24.57
CA GLN A 311 -35.39 -31.07 25.32
C GLN A 311 -35.10 -32.41 26.01
N GLY A 312 -35.52 -32.52 27.28
CA GLY A 312 -35.32 -33.74 28.08
C GLY A 312 -33.93 -33.90 28.70
N ARG A 313 -33.05 -32.91 28.59
CA ARG A 313 -31.77 -32.85 29.32
C ARG A 313 -31.70 -31.59 30.19
N PRO A 314 -31.07 -31.65 31.38
CA PRO A 314 -30.75 -30.44 32.14
C PRO A 314 -29.94 -29.47 31.26
N PRO A 315 -30.15 -28.14 31.39
CA PRO A 315 -29.31 -27.16 30.73
C PRO A 315 -27.83 -27.45 31.01
N LEU A 316 -26.97 -27.32 30.00
CA LEU A 316 -25.53 -27.35 30.22
C LEU A 316 -25.20 -26.26 31.24
N ASP A 317 -24.48 -26.62 32.30
CA ASP A 317 -24.00 -25.65 33.26
C ASP A 317 -23.13 -24.64 32.50
N THR A 318 -23.47 -23.36 32.67
CA THR A 318 -22.83 -22.22 32.01
C THR A 318 -21.33 -22.17 32.28
N ALA A 319 -20.84 -22.79 33.36
CA ALA A 319 -19.42 -22.95 33.65
C ALA A 319 -18.67 -23.85 32.65
N PHE A 320 -19.39 -24.71 31.91
CA PHE A 320 -18.83 -25.57 30.86
C PHE A 320 -19.21 -25.11 29.45
N MET A 321 -19.90 -23.97 29.31
CA MET A 321 -20.10 -23.38 27.99
C MET A 321 -18.78 -22.79 27.49
N PRO A 322 -18.45 -22.97 26.20
CA PRO A 322 -17.26 -22.34 25.64
C PRO A 322 -17.38 -20.82 25.80
N GLU A 323 -16.28 -20.16 26.22
CA GLU A 323 -16.24 -18.71 26.32
C GLU A 323 -16.58 -18.08 24.96
N ASN A 324 -17.42 -17.04 24.99
CA ASN A 324 -17.68 -16.25 23.78
C ASN A 324 -16.37 -15.57 23.37
N LEU A 325 -15.85 -15.94 22.21
CA LEU A 325 -14.69 -15.28 21.65
C LEU A 325 -14.99 -13.80 21.44
N PRO A 326 -14.02 -12.90 21.71
CA PRO A 326 -14.19 -11.48 21.46
C PRO A 326 -14.51 -11.24 19.99
N LYS A 327 -15.53 -10.42 19.72
CA LYS A 327 -15.87 -9.99 18.36
C LYS A 327 -14.73 -9.10 17.85
N SER A 328 -14.25 -9.38 16.64
CA SER A 328 -13.28 -8.57 15.92
C SER A 328 -13.89 -8.13 14.61
N GLU A 329 -13.60 -6.89 14.22
CA GLU A 329 -14.04 -6.39 12.94
C GLU A 329 -13.26 -7.02 11.77
N ARG A 330 -13.78 -6.92 10.54
CA ARG A 330 -13.17 -7.57 9.36
C ARG A 330 -11.77 -7.06 9.00
N TRP A 331 -11.42 -5.87 9.49
CA TRP A 331 -10.13 -5.23 9.29
C TRP A 331 -9.20 -5.34 10.51
N GLU A 332 -9.65 -6.00 11.58
CA GLU A 332 -8.89 -6.18 12.80
C GLU A 332 -8.29 -7.57 12.89
N LEU A 333 -7.17 -7.68 13.58
CA LEU A 333 -6.59 -8.97 13.94
C LEU A 333 -7.42 -9.54 15.09
N ALA A 334 -8.07 -10.68 14.84
CA ALA A 334 -8.80 -11.38 15.90
C ALA A 334 -7.89 -11.64 17.11
N PRO A 335 -8.35 -11.37 18.34
CA PRO A 335 -7.57 -11.67 19.54
C PRO A 335 -7.18 -13.14 19.60
N LEU A 336 -5.95 -13.41 20.05
CA LEU A 336 -5.43 -14.76 20.18
C LEU A 336 -6.20 -15.55 21.25
N THR A 337 -6.61 -16.77 20.92
CA THR A 337 -7.26 -17.67 21.89
C THR A 337 -6.24 -18.28 22.84
N ILE A 338 -6.69 -18.79 23.99
CA ILE A 338 -5.83 -19.46 24.96
C ILE A 338 -5.13 -20.67 24.34
N GLU A 339 -5.83 -21.43 23.49
CA GLU A 339 -5.28 -22.60 22.78
C GLU A 339 -4.16 -22.19 21.82
N GLN A 340 -4.34 -21.08 21.09
CA GLN A 340 -3.31 -20.55 20.21
C GLN A 340 -2.08 -20.11 21.01
N LEU A 341 -2.28 -19.45 22.15
CA LEU A 341 -1.18 -19.07 23.05
C LEU A 341 -0.45 -20.27 23.65
N ARG A 342 -1.16 -21.39 23.91
CA ARG A 342 -0.55 -22.66 24.34
C ARG A 342 0.24 -23.34 23.22
N SER A 343 -0.08 -23.09 21.95
CA SER A 343 0.58 -23.65 20.77
C SER A 343 0.98 -22.55 19.78
N PRO A 344 1.96 -21.69 20.14
CA PRO A 344 2.20 -20.43 19.46
C PRO A 344 2.95 -20.55 18.12
N ILE A 345 3.10 -21.75 17.55
CA ILE A 345 3.96 -22.02 16.38
C ILE A 345 3.62 -21.16 15.15
N ASN A 346 2.35 -20.78 15.01
CA ASN A 346 1.87 -19.98 13.90
C ASN A 346 1.58 -18.52 14.29
N ILE A 347 1.82 -18.11 15.55
CA ILE A 347 1.55 -16.74 15.97
C ILE A 347 2.64 -15.82 15.42
N ILE A 348 2.20 -14.77 14.74
CA ILE A 348 3.09 -13.73 14.22
C ILE A 348 3.50 -12.81 15.37
N PRO A 349 4.81 -12.55 15.57
CA PRO A 349 5.28 -11.57 16.54
C PRO A 349 4.60 -10.19 16.35
N PRO A 350 4.29 -9.45 17.44
CA PRO A 350 3.53 -8.19 17.34
C PRO A 350 4.10 -7.16 16.35
N ASP A 351 5.43 -7.06 16.26
CA ASP A 351 6.16 -6.18 15.35
C ASP A 351 6.13 -6.65 13.88
N GLN A 352 5.79 -7.92 13.63
CA GLN A 352 5.73 -8.52 12.30
C GLN A 352 4.29 -8.71 11.79
N ARG A 353 3.27 -8.32 12.56
CA ARG A 353 1.86 -8.45 12.17
C ARG A 353 1.49 -7.52 10.99
N PRO A 354 0.49 -7.84 10.17
CA PRO A 354 0.00 -6.91 9.16
C PRO A 354 -0.67 -5.69 9.83
N ARG A 355 -0.40 -4.51 9.27
CA ARG A 355 -0.98 -3.21 9.66
C ARG A 355 -1.91 -2.73 8.56
N VAL A 356 -3.21 -2.65 8.86
CA VAL A 356 -4.20 -2.18 7.89
C VAL A 356 -4.23 -0.66 7.89
N ALA A 357 -3.94 -0.04 6.74
CA ALA A 357 -3.95 1.41 6.58
C ALA A 357 -5.33 1.90 6.08
N LEU A 358 -5.86 1.24 5.04
CA LEU A 358 -7.19 1.51 4.49
C LEU A 358 -8.02 0.24 4.36
N ARG A 359 -9.33 0.42 4.47
CA ARG A 359 -10.36 -0.58 4.16
C ARG A 359 -11.44 -0.01 3.26
N PHE A 360 -12.28 -0.85 2.69
CA PHE A 360 -13.54 -0.41 2.09
C PHE A 360 -14.53 0.12 3.15
N GLY A 361 -15.42 1.00 2.71
CA GLY A 361 -16.47 1.60 3.53
C GLY A 361 -17.60 0.62 3.89
N ASP A 362 -18.65 1.16 4.51
CA ASP A 362 -19.86 0.41 4.86
C ASP A 362 -20.64 0.05 3.60
N GLN A 363 -21.29 -1.13 3.58
CA GLN A 363 -22.03 -1.61 2.41
C GLN A 363 -23.02 -0.58 1.87
N LYS A 364 -23.74 0.12 2.77
CA LYS A 364 -24.74 1.14 2.43
C LYS A 364 -24.17 2.33 1.65
N ASP A 365 -22.89 2.64 1.87
CA ASP A 365 -22.21 3.84 1.39
C ASP A 365 -20.98 3.47 0.54
N LEU A 366 -20.88 2.20 0.11
CA LEU A 366 -19.67 1.67 -0.53
C LEU A 366 -19.53 2.14 -1.96
N LEU A 367 -20.60 2.12 -2.75
CA LEU A 367 -20.55 2.56 -4.15
C LEU A 367 -20.57 4.10 -4.24
N VAL A 368 -19.54 4.69 -4.83
CA VAL A 368 -19.52 6.11 -5.20
C VAL A 368 -20.00 6.28 -6.64
N SER A 369 -19.47 5.47 -7.56
CA SER A 369 -19.84 5.47 -8.98
C SER A 369 -19.49 4.13 -9.62
N GLY A 370 -20.27 3.70 -10.62
CA GLY A 370 -20.06 2.44 -11.35
C GLY A 370 -21.12 1.37 -11.05
N LEU A 371 -20.72 0.11 -11.11
CA LEU A 371 -21.58 -1.07 -10.92
C LEU A 371 -21.04 -1.95 -9.79
N LEU A 372 -21.84 -2.10 -8.73
CA LEU A 372 -21.55 -2.97 -7.59
C LEU A 372 -22.77 -3.84 -7.27
N ASP A 373 -22.59 -5.15 -7.34
CA ASP A 373 -23.50 -6.16 -6.81
C ASP A 373 -22.74 -7.11 -5.87
N GLY A 374 -23.36 -7.52 -4.77
CA GLY A 374 -22.71 -8.30 -3.71
C GLY A 374 -21.77 -7.49 -2.80
N GLY A 375 -21.92 -6.16 -2.71
CA GLY A 375 -21.00 -5.29 -1.96
C GLY A 375 -20.81 -5.63 -0.47
N GLY A 376 -21.74 -6.36 0.15
CA GLY A 376 -21.60 -6.86 1.52
C GLY A 376 -20.43 -7.82 1.72
N ASP A 377 -19.95 -8.47 0.65
CA ASP A 377 -18.83 -9.41 0.72
C ASP A 377 -17.46 -8.71 0.79
N ILE A 378 -17.38 -7.45 0.38
CA ILE A 378 -16.15 -6.63 0.40
C ILE A 378 -16.23 -5.44 1.34
N ALA A 379 -17.43 -5.06 1.78
CA ALA A 379 -17.62 -4.01 2.76
C ALA A 379 -16.74 -4.26 4.00
N GLN A 380 -16.14 -3.17 4.48
CA GLN A 380 -15.24 -3.14 5.64
C GLN A 380 -13.95 -3.96 5.50
N ARG A 381 -13.63 -4.54 4.34
CA ARG A 381 -12.41 -5.33 4.18
C ARG A 381 -11.19 -4.47 3.90
N PRO A 382 -10.00 -4.85 4.42
CA PRO A 382 -8.74 -4.20 4.08
C PRO A 382 -8.47 -4.11 2.59
N ILE A 383 -7.91 -2.98 2.16
CA ILE A 383 -7.49 -2.73 0.77
C ILE A 383 -6.07 -2.18 0.66
N VAL A 384 -5.52 -1.60 1.73
CA VAL A 384 -4.10 -1.24 1.81
C VAL A 384 -3.54 -1.78 3.10
N VAL A 385 -2.57 -2.68 2.99
CA VAL A 385 -1.99 -3.39 4.13
C VAL A 385 -0.47 -3.31 4.04
N ASP A 386 0.15 -2.82 5.10
CA ASP A 386 1.59 -2.88 5.32
C ASP A 386 1.93 -4.17 6.07
N VAL A 387 2.78 -5.01 5.50
CA VAL A 387 3.21 -6.27 6.10
C VAL A 387 4.71 -6.23 6.35
N PRO A 388 5.16 -6.06 7.61
CA PRO A 388 6.57 -6.19 7.93
C PRO A 388 7.06 -7.61 7.64
N LEU A 389 8.25 -7.70 7.04
CA LEU A 389 8.94 -8.94 6.78
C LEU A 389 10.40 -8.79 7.17
N GLN A 390 10.72 -9.25 8.38
CA GLN A 390 12.00 -9.02 9.03
C GLN A 390 12.28 -7.52 9.19
N LYS A 391 13.25 -6.98 8.43
CA LYS A 391 13.66 -5.57 8.51
C LYS A 391 12.92 -4.67 7.51
N GLY A 392 12.34 -5.25 6.47
CA GLY A 392 11.64 -4.50 5.41
C GLY A 392 10.14 -4.71 5.45
N HIS A 393 9.50 -4.31 4.37
CA HIS A 393 8.05 -4.25 4.30
C HIS A 393 7.54 -4.70 2.93
N VAL A 394 6.39 -5.35 2.91
CA VAL A 394 5.60 -5.61 1.71
C VAL A 394 4.30 -4.82 1.85
N VAL A 395 4.12 -3.82 0.99
CA VAL A 395 2.89 -3.02 0.94
C VAL A 395 1.99 -3.56 -0.15
N LEU A 396 0.80 -3.99 0.27
CA LEU A 396 -0.19 -4.62 -0.58
C LEU A 396 -1.33 -3.65 -0.88
N PHE A 397 -1.59 -3.41 -2.15
CA PHE A 397 -2.76 -2.68 -2.63
C PHE A 397 -3.74 -3.67 -3.27
N ALA A 398 -4.98 -3.70 -2.79
CA ALA A 398 -6.04 -4.50 -3.40
C ALA A 398 -6.65 -3.82 -4.63
N SER A 399 -6.44 -2.50 -4.75
CA SER A 399 -6.73 -1.69 -5.94
C SER A 399 -5.44 -1.32 -6.67
N ASN A 400 -5.57 -0.76 -7.87
CA ASN A 400 -4.46 -0.16 -8.60
C ASN A 400 -4.38 1.37 -8.35
N PRO A 401 -3.55 1.84 -7.39
CA PRO A 401 -3.52 3.26 -7.01
C PRO A 401 -2.99 4.19 -8.10
N MET A 402 -2.32 3.69 -9.15
CA MET A 402 -1.79 4.49 -10.27
C MET A 402 -2.31 3.95 -11.60
N TRP A 403 -3.60 4.15 -11.85
CA TRP A 403 -4.30 3.71 -13.06
C TRP A 403 -4.98 4.87 -13.78
N ARG A 404 -5.15 4.76 -15.11
CA ARG A 404 -5.82 5.79 -15.93
C ARG A 404 -7.26 6.11 -15.52
N GLY A 405 -7.94 5.18 -14.85
CA GLY A 405 -9.33 5.34 -14.37
C GLY A 405 -9.45 5.82 -12.92
N GLU A 406 -8.32 6.00 -12.25
CA GLU A 406 -8.25 6.36 -10.83
C GLU A 406 -8.14 7.88 -10.63
N THR A 407 -8.42 8.37 -9.43
CA THR A 407 -8.16 9.76 -9.07
C THR A 407 -6.67 10.00 -8.76
N LEU A 408 -6.13 11.17 -9.09
CA LEU A 408 -4.72 11.49 -8.78
C LEU A 408 -4.40 11.49 -7.27
N GLY A 409 -5.41 11.53 -6.40
CA GLY A 409 -5.23 11.53 -4.94
C GLY A 409 -4.75 10.20 -4.37
N SER A 410 -5.01 9.07 -5.02
CA SER A 410 -4.51 7.76 -4.56
C SER A 410 -3.01 7.59 -4.73
N TYR A 411 -2.37 8.40 -5.59
CA TYR A 411 -0.94 8.34 -5.86
C TYR A 411 -0.14 8.67 -4.60
N ALA A 412 -0.70 9.51 -3.73
CA ALA A 412 -0.14 9.86 -2.43
C ALA A 412 0.13 8.61 -1.57
N LEU A 413 -0.67 7.54 -1.68
CA LEU A 413 -0.43 6.30 -0.94
C LEU A 413 0.91 5.66 -1.32
N VAL A 414 1.22 5.64 -2.62
CA VAL A 414 2.48 5.10 -3.15
C VAL A 414 3.63 6.04 -2.82
N PHE A 415 3.50 7.34 -3.07
CA PHE A 415 4.56 8.30 -2.80
C PHE A 415 4.86 8.44 -1.31
N ASN A 416 3.85 8.41 -0.44
CA ASN A 416 4.06 8.35 1.00
C ASN A 416 4.83 7.09 1.40
N THR A 417 4.50 5.94 0.82
CA THR A 417 5.24 4.70 1.08
C THR A 417 6.71 4.86 0.69
N ILE A 418 6.98 5.47 -0.47
CA ILE A 418 8.34 5.71 -0.98
C ILE A 418 9.10 6.71 -0.10
N LEU A 419 8.48 7.81 0.30
CA LEU A 419 9.15 8.87 1.07
C LEU A 419 9.40 8.47 2.53
N ASN A 420 8.66 7.48 3.03
CA ASN A 420 8.77 6.97 4.40
C ASN A 420 9.22 5.50 4.45
N TRP A 421 9.87 5.00 3.39
CA TRP A 421 10.20 3.59 3.20
C TRP A 421 10.98 2.96 4.37
N ASP A 422 11.83 3.75 5.02
CA ASP A 422 12.68 3.36 6.15
C ASP A 422 12.01 3.60 7.52
N ASN A 423 10.77 4.10 7.53
CA ASN A 423 10.03 4.50 8.73
C ASN A 423 8.53 4.11 8.67
N LEU A 424 8.13 3.09 7.90
CA LEU A 424 6.72 2.66 7.80
C LEU A 424 6.10 2.19 9.14
N ASN A 425 6.94 1.83 10.11
CA ASN A 425 6.53 1.53 11.49
C ASN A 425 6.28 2.78 12.36
N ALA A 426 6.47 4.01 11.85
CA ALA A 426 6.16 5.23 12.61
C ALA A 426 4.68 5.25 13.03
N GLY A 427 4.42 5.79 14.22
CA GLY A 427 3.07 5.81 14.82
C GLY A 427 2.48 4.46 15.21
N ARG A 428 3.16 3.34 14.91
CA ARG A 428 2.62 1.99 15.15
C ARG A 428 2.56 1.68 16.64
N LYS A 429 1.41 1.17 17.09
CA LYS A 429 1.21 0.62 18.42
C LYS A 429 1.28 -0.90 18.35
N LEU A 430 2.22 -1.49 19.06
CA LEU A 430 2.33 -2.95 19.13
C LEU A 430 1.33 -3.48 20.16
N ASP A 431 0.73 -4.62 19.83
CA ASP A 431 -0.02 -5.41 20.80
C ASP A 431 0.94 -5.88 21.90
N ALA A 432 0.43 -5.94 23.14
CA ALA A 432 1.18 -6.38 24.30
C ALA A 432 1.45 -7.91 24.30
N ARG A 433 0.78 -8.67 23.43
CA ARG A 433 0.83 -10.14 23.39
C ARG A 433 1.24 -10.68 22.04
#